data_AF-A0A9D6DMR9-F1
#
_entry.id   AF-A0A9D6DMR9-F1
#
_cell.length_a   1.000
_cell.length_b   1.000
_cell.length_c   1.000
_cell.angle_alpha   90.00
_cell.angle_beta   90.00
_cell.angle_gamma   90.00
#
_symmetry.space_group_name_H-M   'P 1'
#
loop_
_entity.id
_entity.type
_entity.pdbx_description
1 polymer ?
#
loop_
_entity_poly.entity_id
_entity_poly.type
_entity_poly.pdbx_seq_one_letter_code
_entity_poly.pdbx_strand_id
1 'polypeptide(L)' 'MIKKIKGKYVVLSETTGRSFGSYDTKEEAERRLRQVEYFKHLAERGRGGRTKKPQRIVSR' A
#
# COMPACT_ATOMS: atom_id res chain seq x y z
N MET A 1 8.08 6.01 -0.23
CA MET A 1 8.63 7.38 -0.38
C MET A 1 7.59 8.46 -0.10
N ILE A 2 8.00 9.68 0.27
CA ILE A 2 7.10 10.84 0.48
C ILE A 2 7.46 11.92 -0.55
N LYS A 3 6.46 12.49 -1.24
CA LYS A 3 6.62 13.62 -2.16
C LYS A 3 5.69 14.76 -1.77
N LYS A 4 6.18 16.01 -1.86
CA LYS A 4 5.33 17.19 -1.67
C LYS A 4 4.67 17.57 -2.99
N ILE A 5 3.34 17.51 -3.05
CA ILE A 5 2.55 17.78 -4.27
C ILE A 5 1.43 18.74 -3.89
N LYS A 6 1.35 19.89 -4.57
CA LYS A 6 0.32 20.92 -4.33
C LYS A 6 0.21 21.33 -2.84
N GLY A 7 1.34 21.44 -2.15
CA GLY A 7 1.40 21.83 -0.73
C GLY A 7 1.21 20.69 0.27
N LYS A 8 0.74 19.51 -0.15
CA LYS A 8 0.51 18.33 0.70
C LYS A 8 1.64 17.31 0.58
N TYR A 9 1.86 16.51 1.62
CA TYR A 9 2.79 15.39 1.67
C TYR A 9 2.08 14.10 1.23
N VAL A 10 2.43 13.60 0.05
CA VAL A 10 1.86 12.39 -0.54
C VAL A 10 2.79 11.20 -0.33
N VAL A 11 2.28 10.13 0.26
CA VAL A 11 3.00 8.87 0.41
C VAL A 11 2.82 8.04 -0.84
N LEU A 12 3.92 7.66 -1.49
CA LEU A 12 3.94 6.90 -2.73
C LEU A 12 4.72 5.60 -2.57
N SER A 13 4.30 4.59 -3.31
CA SER A 13 5.04 3.35 -3.54
C SER A 13 6.26 3.64 -4.40
N GLU A 14 7.43 3.15 -4.00
CA GLU A 14 8.65 3.28 -4.80
C GLU A 14 8.59 2.42 -6.07
N THR A 15 7.96 1.24 -5.99
CA THR A 15 7.96 0.26 -7.09
C THR A 15 6.83 0.46 -8.07
N THR A 16 5.64 0.84 -7.58
CA THR A 16 4.43 0.91 -8.41
C THR A 16 3.94 2.34 -8.63
N GLY A 17 4.54 3.33 -7.97
CA GLY A 17 4.10 4.73 -8.04
C GLY A 17 2.71 5.00 -7.46
N ARG A 18 2.04 4.00 -6.86
CA ARG A 18 0.72 4.15 -6.24
C ARG A 18 0.77 5.11 -5.05
N SER A 19 -0.24 5.98 -4.94
CA SER A 19 -0.45 6.82 -3.77
C SER A 19 -1.14 6.05 -2.65
N PHE A 20 -0.59 6.17 -1.44
CA PHE A 20 -1.13 5.59 -0.21
C PHE A 20 -1.84 6.62 0.68
N GLY A 21 -1.93 7.87 0.22
CA GLY A 21 -2.57 8.98 0.93
C GLY A 21 -1.82 10.30 0.77
N SER A 22 -2.54 11.40 1.00
CA SER A 22 -2.01 12.76 1.09
C SER A 22 -2.29 13.33 2.49
N TYR A 23 -1.29 14.00 3.05
CA TYR A 23 -1.28 14.51 4.42
C TYR A 23 -0.83 15.97 4.44
N ASP A 24 -1.26 16.72 5.44
CA ASP A 24 -0.90 18.13 5.56
C ASP A 24 0.47 18.31 6.23
N THR A 25 0.86 17.38 7.11
CA THR A 25 2.16 17.39 7.79
C THR A 25 3.09 16.29 7.31
N LYS A 26 4.40 16.52 7.47
CA LYS A 26 5.43 15.52 7.17
C LYS A 26 5.36 14.32 8.12
N GLU A 27 5.07 14.58 9.40
CA GLU A 27 5.03 13.58 10.46
C GLU A 27 3.93 12.53 10.24
N GLU A 28 2.74 12.97 9.80
CA GLU A 28 1.66 12.06 9.42
C GLU A 28 2.02 11.18 8.22
N ALA A 29 2.66 11.77 7.20
CA ALA A 29 3.14 11.05 6.04
C ALA A 29 4.21 10.00 6.43
N GLU A 30 5.11 10.34 7.36
CA GLU A 30 6.11 9.40 7.90
C GLU A 30 5.47 8.26 8.69
N ARG A 31 4.48 8.55 9.55
CA ARG A 31 3.71 7.52 10.25
C ARG A 31 3.04 6.56 9.27
N ARG A 32 2.43 7.10 8.20
CA ARG A 32 1.81 6.28 7.17
C ARG A 32 2.83 5.43 6.42
N LEU A 33 3.98 5.99 6.07
CA LEU A 33 5.05 5.25 5.40
C LEU A 33 5.50 4.03 6.21
N ARG A 34 5.72 4.21 7.53
CA ARG A 34 6.08 3.11 8.44
C ARG A 34 5.02 1.99 8.47
N GLN A 35 3.73 2.36 8.47
CA GLN A 35 2.65 1.37 8.39
C GLN A 35 2.71 0.59 7.07
N VAL A 36 2.88 1.28 5.95
CA VAL A 36 2.94 0.65 4.61
C VAL A 36 4.12 -0.32 4.53
N GLU A 37 5.30 0.06 5.04
CA GLU A 37 6.48 -0.81 5.11
C GLU A 37 6.25 -2.03 5.99
N TYR A 38 5.65 -1.84 7.17
CA TYR A 38 5.30 -2.94 8.06
C TYR A 38 4.40 -3.97 7.38
N PHE A 39 3.34 -3.52 6.71
CA PHE A 39 2.43 -4.41 5.98
C PHE A 39 3.08 -5.06 4.75
N LYS A 40 4.05 -4.40 4.11
CA LYS A 40 4.83 -4.99 3.01
C LYS A 40 5.58 -6.23 3.49
N HIS A 41 6.29 -6.11 4.61
CA HIS A 41 7.04 -7.23 5.19
C HIS A 41 6.14 -8.34 5.76
N LEU A 42 4.99 -7.97 6.34
CA LEU A 42 4.01 -8.97 6.79
C LEU A 42 3.40 -9.73 5.61
N ALA A 43 3.06 -9.03 4.52
CA ALA A 43 2.56 -9.64 3.30
C ALA A 43 3.59 -10.58 2.67
N GLU A 44 4.88 -10.25 2.71
CA GLU A 44 5.95 -11.15 2.25
C GLU A 44 6.02 -12.44 3.06
N ARG A 45 5.86 -12.38 4.38
CA ARG A 45 5.83 -13.58 5.24
C ARG A 45 4.55 -14.41 5.09
N GLY A 46 3.41 -13.77 4.77
CA GLY A 46 2.10 -14.41 4.65
C GLY A 46 1.69 -14.85 3.24
N ARG A 47 2.53 -14.61 2.22
CA ARG A 47 2.24 -14.94 0.80
C ARG A 47 2.17 -16.44 0.48
N GLY A 48 2.23 -17.32 1.47
CA GLY A 48 1.90 -18.74 1.37
C GLY A 48 0.41 -19.09 1.49
N GLY A 49 -0.51 -18.11 1.64
CA GLY A 49 -1.89 -18.40 2.08
C GLY A 49 -3.05 -17.73 1.34
N ARG A 50 -2.91 -17.34 0.06
CA ARG A 50 -4.08 -16.98 -0.77
C ARG A 50 -4.24 -18.02 -1.89
N THR A 51 -4.76 -19.19 -1.51
CA THR A 51 -5.40 -20.09 -2.47
C THR A 51 -6.46 -19.29 -3.22
N LYS A 52 -6.26 -19.10 -4.53
CA LYS A 52 -7.29 -18.56 -5.42
C LYS A 52 -8.48 -19.52 -5.32
N LYS A 53 -9.58 -19.15 -4.63
CA LYS A 53 -10.83 -19.91 -4.73
C LYS A 53 -11.20 -19.94 -6.23
N PRO A 54 -11.38 -21.12 -6.85
CA PRO A 54 -11.82 -21.17 -8.23
C PRO A 54 -13.21 -20.55 -8.31
N GLN A 55 -13.38 -19.57 -9.21
CA GLN A 55 -14.70 -19.08 -9.58
C GLN A 55 -15.43 -20.25 -10.23
N ARG A 56 -16.42 -20.83 -9.54
CA ARG A 56 -17.30 -21.86 -10.10
C ARG A 56 -17.97 -21.29 -11.34
N ILE A 57 -17.59 -21.79 -12.51
CA ILE A 57 -18.34 -21.62 -13.75
C ILE A 57 -19.71 -22.24 -13.49
N VAL A 58 -20.76 -21.43 -13.47
CA VAL A 58 -22.13 -21.93 -13.46
C VAL A 58 -22.51 -22.13 -14.92
N SER A 59 -22.39 -23.37 -15.38
CA SER A 59 -22.89 -23.79 -16.69
C SER A 59 -24.41 -23.64 -16.69
N ARG A 60 -24.94 -22.90 -17.67
CA ARG A 60 -26.36 -22.91 -18.00
C ARG A 60 -26.51 -22.98 -19.51
#